data_AF-A0A937TBF1-F1
#
_entry.id   AF-A0A937TBF1-F1
#
_cell.length_a   1.000
_cell.length_b   1.000
_cell.length_c   1.000
_cell.angle_alpha   90.00
_cell.angle_beta   90.00
_cell.angle_gamma   90.00
#
_symmetry.space_group_name_H-M   'P 1'
#
loop_
_entity.id
_entity.type
_entity.pdbx_description
1 polymer ?
#
loop_
_entity_poly.entity_id
_entity_poly.type
_entity_poly.pdbx_seq_one_letter_code
_entity_poly.pdbx_strand_id
1 'polypeptide(L)'
;MMLRVITEPGYIALYHSGELERRVQALEARLASCDICPRECKINRLENETGFCHSAYLPVVSAVCAHLGEEPAISGSRGSGTIFFGNCNMRCVYCQNYQISQNWKKQKSKE
;
A
#
# COMPACT_ATOMS: atom_id res chain seq x y z
N MET A 1 40.56 -9.46 -2.33
CA MET A 1 39.70 -10.15 -1.35
C MET A 1 38.66 -9.13 -0.85
N MET A 2 37.58 -8.92 -1.61
CA MET A 2 36.48 -8.05 -1.18
C MET A 2 35.53 -8.91 -0.35
N LEU A 3 35.52 -8.73 0.96
CA LEU A 3 34.47 -9.24 1.84
C LEU A 3 33.16 -8.57 1.42
N ARG A 4 32.38 -9.26 0.58
CA ARG A 4 30.98 -8.90 0.33
C ARG A 4 30.25 -9.12 1.65
N VAL A 5 29.98 -8.03 2.37
CA VAL A 5 28.98 -8.03 3.42
C VAL A 5 27.64 -8.23 2.71
N ILE A 6 27.20 -9.48 2.58
CA ILE A 6 25.82 -9.78 2.19
C ILE A 6 25.01 -9.60 3.46
N THR A 7 24.74 -8.35 3.83
CA THR A 7 23.66 -8.06 4.78
C THR A 7 22.37 -8.41 4.08
N GLU A 8 21.65 -9.39 4.63
CA GLU A 8 20.30 -9.74 4.20
C GLU A 8 19.41 -8.48 4.16
N PRO A 9 18.58 -8.27 3.12
CA PRO A 9 17.62 -7.18 3.10
C PRO A 9 16.74 -7.22 4.34
N GLY A 10 16.51 -6.05 4.96
CA GLY A 10 15.83 -5.98 6.26
C GLY A 10 14.45 -6.67 6.30
N TYR A 11 13.69 -6.63 5.21
CA TYR A 11 12.38 -7.29 5.16
C TYR A 11 12.48 -8.83 5.20
N ILE A 12 13.55 -9.42 4.66
CA ILE A 12 13.78 -10.87 4.71
C ILE A 12 14.21 -11.26 6.13
N ALA A 13 15.11 -10.49 6.74
CA ALA A 13 15.50 -10.71 8.14
C ALA A 13 14.30 -10.63 9.10
N LEU A 14 13.40 -9.67 8.89
CA LEU A 14 12.15 -9.55 9.65
C LEU A 14 11.21 -10.73 9.42
N TYR A 15 11.15 -11.26 8.20
CA TYR A 15 10.37 -12.46 7.88
C TYR A 15 10.92 -13.69 8.60
N HIS A 16 12.23 -13.97 8.47
CA HIS A 16 12.87 -15.12 9.09
C HIS A 16 12.82 -15.09 10.63
N SER A 17 12.90 -13.91 11.23
CA SER A 17 12.80 -13.75 12.69
C SER A 17 11.36 -13.84 13.23
N GLY A 18 10.35 -13.87 12.36
CA GLY A 18 8.93 -13.82 12.76
C GLY A 18 8.44 -12.43 13.21
N GLU A 19 9.31 -11.43 13.25
CA GLU A 19 8.94 -10.06 13.60
C GLU A 19 7.98 -9.44 12.57
N LEU A 20 8.11 -9.80 11.28
CA LEU A 20 7.19 -9.34 10.25
C LEU A 20 5.75 -9.82 10.53
N GLU A 21 5.58 -11.09 10.87
CA GLU A 21 4.28 -11.67 11.22
C GLU A 21 3.68 -10.98 12.46
N ARG A 22 4.49 -10.76 13.50
CA ARG A 22 4.05 -10.03 14.70
C ARG A 22 3.53 -8.62 14.37
N ARG A 23 4.21 -7.90 13.46
CA ARG A 23 3.78 -6.56 13.01
C ARG A 23 2.50 -6.62 12.18
N VAL A 24 2.35 -7.63 11.33
CA VAL A 24 1.11 -7.86 10.55
C VAL A 24 -0.06 -8.05 11.51
N GLN A 25 0.05 -8.96 12.48
CA GLN A 25 -1.01 -9.20 13.46
C GLN A 25 -1.38 -7.94 14.25
N ALA A 26 -0.38 -7.15 14.67
CA ALA A 26 -0.63 -5.89 15.36
C ALA A 26 -1.34 -4.84 14.48
N LEU A 27 -1.01 -4.78 13.19
CA LEU A 27 -1.68 -3.89 12.23
C LEU A 27 -3.09 -4.38 11.88
N GLU A 28 -3.30 -5.69 11.73
CA GLU A 28 -4.63 -6.27 11.49
C GLU A 28 -5.58 -6.00 12.65
N ALA A 29 -5.13 -6.15 13.89
CA ALA A 29 -5.95 -5.84 15.07
C ALA A 29 -6.42 -4.36 15.06
N ARG A 30 -5.58 -3.44 14.56
CA ARG A 30 -5.94 -2.02 14.43
C ARG A 30 -7.03 -1.78 13.37
N LEU A 31 -7.24 -2.68 12.42
CA LEU A 31 -8.28 -2.54 11.41
C LEU A 31 -9.70 -2.63 12.00
N ALA A 32 -9.88 -3.27 13.16
CA ALA A 32 -11.16 -3.32 13.88
C ALA A 32 -11.66 -1.95 14.36
N SER A 33 -10.73 -1.00 14.58
CA SER A 33 -11.04 0.41 14.85
C SER A 33 -9.96 1.29 14.23
N CYS A 34 -10.06 1.46 12.92
CA CYS A 34 -8.92 1.92 12.13
C CYS A 34 -8.42 3.33 12.48
N ASP A 35 -7.12 3.39 12.76
CA ASP A 35 -6.33 4.57 13.08
C ASP A 35 -5.04 4.65 12.23
N ILE A 36 -5.00 3.91 11.11
CA ILE A 36 -3.79 3.78 10.27
C ILE A 36 -3.37 5.11 9.64
N CYS A 37 -4.29 6.07 9.51
CA CYS A 37 -3.98 7.38 8.96
C CYS A 37 -4.44 8.52 9.88
N PRO A 38 -3.95 9.76 9.68
CA PRO A 38 -4.24 10.89 10.56
C PRO A 38 -5.73 11.29 10.68
N ARG A 39 -6.62 10.68 9.87
CA ARG A 39 -8.07 10.90 9.99
C ARG A 39 -8.72 10.07 11.09
N GLU A 40 -8.07 8.98 11.50
CA GLU A 40 -8.53 8.09 12.57
C GLU A 40 -10.04 7.80 12.53
N CYS A 41 -10.54 7.29 11.39
CA CYS A 41 -11.99 7.17 11.18
C CYS A 41 -12.67 6.10 12.05
N LYS A 42 -11.91 5.27 12.77
CA LYS A 42 -12.36 4.24 13.75
C LYS A 42 -13.36 3.20 13.24
N ILE A 43 -13.66 3.17 11.94
CA ILE A 43 -14.48 2.11 11.32
C ILE A 43 -13.82 0.74 11.48
N ASN A 44 -14.64 -0.30 11.39
CA ASN A 44 -14.21 -1.69 11.42
C ASN A 44 -14.00 -2.23 10.00
N ARG A 45 -12.75 -2.20 9.53
CA ARG A 45 -12.39 -2.74 8.21
C ARG A 45 -12.50 -4.26 8.14
N LEU A 46 -12.44 -4.98 9.26
CA LEU A 46 -12.59 -6.45 9.27
C LEU A 46 -14.01 -6.86 8.85
N GLU A 47 -15.01 -6.01 9.10
CA GLU A 47 -16.40 -6.17 8.64
C GLU A 47 -16.65 -5.51 7.27
N ASN A 48 -15.58 -5.21 6.51
CA ASN A 48 -15.62 -4.50 5.23
C ASN A 48 -16.27 -3.11 5.27
N GLU A 49 -16.30 -2.44 6.43
CA GLU A 49 -16.74 -1.06 6.49
C GLU A 49 -15.76 -0.14 5.74
N THR A 50 -16.28 0.97 5.22
CA THR A 50 -15.48 1.96 4.49
C THR A 50 -15.60 3.35 5.12
N GLY A 51 -14.46 4.04 5.21
CA GLY A 51 -14.36 5.37 5.80
C GLY A 51 -14.17 6.44 4.73
N PHE A 52 -13.61 7.59 5.13
CA PHE A 52 -13.33 8.70 4.21
C PHE A 52 -12.49 8.29 2.99
N CYS A 53 -11.58 7.33 3.14
CA CYS A 53 -10.75 6.86 2.02
C CYS A 53 -11.50 5.93 1.06
N HIS A 54 -12.63 5.33 1.44
CA HIS A 54 -13.35 4.29 0.70
C HIS A 54 -12.62 2.96 0.50
N SER A 55 -11.59 2.65 1.28
CA SER A 55 -10.94 1.33 1.30
C SER A 55 -11.53 0.45 2.40
N ALA A 56 -11.89 -0.80 2.07
CA ALA A 56 -12.37 -1.83 2.98
C ALA A 56 -11.21 -2.67 3.56
N TYR A 57 -11.43 -3.97 3.81
CA TYR A 57 -10.41 -4.91 4.30
C TYR A 57 -9.26 -5.08 3.30
N LEU A 58 -9.59 -5.46 2.06
CA LEU A 58 -8.61 -5.61 1.00
C LEU A 58 -8.39 -4.28 0.26
N PRO A 59 -7.13 -3.94 -0.07
CA PRO A 59 -6.85 -2.79 -0.92
C PRO A 59 -7.26 -3.09 -2.38
N VAL A 60 -7.77 -2.08 -3.08
CA VAL A 60 -8.08 -2.18 -4.51
C VAL A 60 -6.81 -2.08 -5.33
N VAL A 61 -6.55 -3.03 -6.23
CA VAL A 61 -5.53 -2.88 -7.28
C VAL A 61 -6.16 -2.17 -8.48
N SER A 62 -5.80 -0.91 -8.67
CA SER A 62 -6.35 -0.10 -9.76
C SER A 62 -5.67 -0.40 -11.10
N ALA A 63 -4.35 -0.59 -11.11
CA ALA A 63 -3.61 -0.88 -12.33
C ALA A 63 -2.30 -1.59 -12.02
N VAL A 64 -1.80 -2.33 -13.00
CA VAL A 64 -0.45 -2.91 -13.00
C VAL A 64 0.19 -2.54 -14.33
N CYS A 65 1.39 -1.98 -14.31
CA CYS A 65 2.10 -1.61 -15.53
C CYS A 65 3.62 -1.67 -15.36
N ALA A 66 4.31 -1.78 -16.49
CA ALA A 66 5.73 -1.44 -16.55
C ALA A 66 5.86 0.09 -16.47
N HIS A 67 6.71 0.56 -15.57
CA HIS A 67 6.96 1.96 -15.32
C HIS A 67 8.42 2.29 -15.63
N LEU A 68 8.61 3.00 -16.73
CA LEU A 68 9.92 3.32 -17.27
C LEU A 68 10.42 4.72 -16.85
N GLY A 69 9.56 5.51 -16.17
CA GLY A 69 9.83 6.89 -15.80
C GLY A 69 10.29 7.11 -14.36
N GLU A 70 10.48 6.04 -13.56
CA GLU A 70 11.00 6.17 -12.19
C GLU A 70 12.48 6.58 -12.22
N GLU A 71 12.97 7.12 -11.11
CA GLU A 71 14.36 7.53 -10.94
C GLU A 71 15.34 6.38 -11.30
N PRO A 72 16.55 6.67 -11.83
CA PRO A 72 17.49 5.65 -12.31
C PRO A 72 17.84 4.57 -11.27
N ALA A 73 17.90 4.94 -9.99
CA ALA A 73 18.16 4.00 -8.89
C ALA A 73 17.05 2.96 -8.70
N ILE A 74 15.81 3.27 -9.10
CA ILE A 74 14.63 2.41 -8.99
C ILE A 74 14.40 1.66 -10.31
N SER A 75 14.48 2.37 -11.43
CA SER A 75 14.23 1.83 -12.78
C SER A 75 15.33 0.89 -13.29
N GLY A 76 16.57 1.08 -12.87
CA GLY A 76 17.71 0.40 -13.47
C GLY A 76 17.70 0.54 -15.00
N SER A 77 18.02 -0.54 -15.72
CA SER A 77 18.03 -0.58 -17.19
C SER A 77 16.76 -1.12 -17.84
N ARG A 78 15.79 -1.60 -17.03
CA ARG A 78 14.59 -2.31 -17.51
C ARG A 78 13.28 -1.66 -17.07
N GLY A 79 13.36 -0.53 -16.36
CA GLY A 79 12.24 0.07 -15.65
C GLY A 79 11.86 -0.71 -14.40
N SER A 80 10.74 -0.31 -13.79
CA SER A 80 10.15 -0.94 -12.63
C SER A 80 8.78 -1.54 -12.97
N GLY A 81 8.33 -2.50 -12.16
CA GLY A 81 6.94 -2.95 -12.18
C GLY A 81 6.16 -2.16 -11.13
N THR A 82 5.08 -1.48 -11.55
CA THR A 82 4.27 -0.68 -10.64
C THR A 82 2.89 -1.29 -10.48
N ILE A 83 2.47 -1.41 -9.22
CA ILE A 83 1.10 -1.75 -8.83
C ILE A 83 0.51 -0.49 -8.21
N PHE A 84 -0.52 0.05 -8.86
CA PHE A 84 -1.26 1.20 -8.34
C PHE A 84 -2.43 0.73 -7.50
N PHE A 85 -2.44 1.11 -6.23
CA PHE A 85 -3.61 0.94 -5.39
C PHE A 85 -4.64 2.05 -5.63
N GLY A 86 -5.90 1.68 -5.61
CA GLY A 86 -7.03 2.60 -5.68
C GLY A 86 -7.39 3.13 -4.31
N ASN A 87 -8.18 4.21 -4.32
CA ASN A 87 -8.67 4.92 -3.14
C ASN A 87 -7.55 5.64 -2.35
N CYS A 88 -7.85 6.79 -1.77
CA CYS A 88 -6.86 7.55 -1.02
C CYS A 88 -7.49 8.25 0.18
N ASN A 89 -6.81 8.18 1.33
CA ASN A 89 -7.15 8.93 2.53
C ASN A 89 -6.87 10.43 2.37
N MET A 90 -6.08 10.81 1.37
CA MET A 90 -5.89 12.18 0.91
C MET A 90 -6.80 12.46 -0.28
N ARG A 91 -7.40 13.64 -0.32
CA ARG A 91 -8.27 14.08 -1.44
C ARG A 91 -7.80 15.42 -1.97
N CYS A 92 -6.58 15.40 -2.51
CA CYS A 92 -5.92 16.61 -2.97
C CYS A 92 -6.73 17.26 -4.11
N VAL A 93 -6.92 18.58 -4.05
CA VAL A 93 -7.62 19.35 -5.10
C VAL A 93 -6.90 19.22 -6.45
N TYR A 94 -5.57 19.11 -6.43
CA TYR A 94 -4.71 18.99 -7.61
C TYR A 94 -4.17 17.57 -7.81
N CYS A 95 -4.96 16.55 -7.47
CA CYS A 95 -4.51 15.16 -7.55
C CYS A 95 -4.32 14.73 -9.02
N GLN A 96 -3.07 14.50 -9.44
CA GLN A 96 -2.75 13.97 -10.78
C GLN A 96 -3.36 12.58 -11.01
N ASN A 97 -3.50 11.79 -9.94
CA ASN A 97 -4.07 10.45 -9.95
C ASN A 97 -5.54 10.42 -9.50
N TYR A 98 -6.30 11.49 -9.75
CA TYR A 98 -7.70 11.64 -9.30
C TYR A 98 -8.58 10.42 -9.66
N GLN A 99 -8.42 9.89 -10.87
CA GLN A 99 -9.21 8.79 -11.40
C GLN A 99 -9.09 7.52 -10.57
N ILE A 100 -7.92 7.28 -9.95
CA ILE A 100 -7.68 6.11 -9.09
C ILE A 100 -7.80 6.45 -7.60
N SER A 101 -7.56 7.70 -7.21
CA SER A 101 -7.53 8.12 -5.81
C SER A 101 -8.90 8.52 -5.26
N GLN A 102 -9.75 9.17 -6.08
CA GLN A 102 -10.99 9.82 -5.61
C GLN A 102 -12.27 9.31 -6.29
N ASN A 103 -12.17 8.69 -7.47
CA ASN A 103 -13.31 8.06 -8.13
C ASN A 103 -13.57 6.65 -7.58
N TRP A 104 -13.88 6.58 -6.28
CA TRP A 104 -14.06 5.33 -5.55
C TRP A 104 -15.19 4.45 -6.11
N LYS A 105 -16.25 5.04 -6.68
CA LYS A 105 -17.32 4.28 -7.36
C LYS A 105 -16.79 3.44 -8.51
N LYS A 106 -15.84 3.98 -9.29
CA LYS A 106 -15.16 3.25 -10.36
C LYS A 106 -14.14 2.24 -9.82
N GLN A 107 -13.51 2.53 -8.68
CA GLN A 107 -12.56 1.58 -8.06
C GLN A 107 -13.27 0.39 -7.43
N LYS A 108 -14.47 0.57 -6.88
CA LYS A 108 -15.26 -0.49 -6.27
C LYS A 108 -15.60 -1.64 -7.24
N SER A 109 -15.64 -1.38 -8.56
CA SER A 109 -15.83 -2.45 -9.54
C SER A 109 -14.60 -3.35 -9.75
N LYS A 110 -13.51 -3.10 -9.01
CA LYS A 110 -12.25 -3.85 -9.03
C LYS A 110 -11.93 -4.50 -7.68
N GLU A 111 -12.82 -4.36 -6.70
CA GLU A 111 -12.84 -5.21 -5.49
C GLU A 111 -13.37 -6.59 -5.87
#